data_AF-A0A377GEI6-F1
#
_entry.id   AF-A0A377GEI6-F1
#
_cell.length_a   1.000
_cell.length_b   1.000
_cell.length_c   1.000
_cell.angle_alpha   90.00
_cell.angle_beta   90.00
_cell.angle_gamma   90.00
#
_symmetry.space_group_name_H-M   'P 1'
#
loop_
_entity.id
_entity.type
_entity.pdbx_description
1 polymer ?
#
loop_
_entity_poly.entity_id
_entity_poly.type
_entity_poly.pdbx_seq_one_letter_code
_entity_poly.pdbx_strand_id
1 'polypeptide(L)'
;MKRRLELSIFKSGSNESEQQKKIMIVELYSFFDEKDNEDYSHEIIGNLDIGIHLRNLYGQTEHLIYSLDKDMVKDIKDELNKRRISANPINLTETPELEMFQSLLNGVDTLIIIAQGNLDEQKIADLDAESFIELLREDFEMGDRNLNCLELFCCKMANAHDLRESLKSGLYSCVKNIISYPTLLAANEKGRVFIEEADENSDETDRFYSEDKKQDFQQIDQVICPEKKSENKV
;
A
#
# COMPACT_ATOMS: atom_id res chain seq x y z
N MET A 1 25.76 57.77 1.08
CA MET A 1 26.53 56.63 1.60
C MET A 1 25.55 55.66 2.24
N LYS A 2 25.50 54.43 1.70
CA LYS A 2 24.91 53.17 2.20
C LYS A 2 23.42 53.11 2.64
N ARG A 3 22.71 52.29 1.85
CA ARG A 3 21.48 51.53 2.13
C ARG A 3 21.51 50.81 3.48
N ARG A 4 20.35 50.69 4.13
CA ARG A 4 19.81 49.39 4.57
C ARG A 4 18.28 49.49 4.72
N LEU A 5 17.58 49.01 3.70
CA LEU A 5 16.23 48.48 3.81
C LEU A 5 16.38 47.07 4.38
N GLU A 6 15.96 46.84 5.62
CA GLU A 6 15.75 45.49 6.11
C GLU A 6 14.35 45.05 5.68
N LEU A 7 14.34 44.26 4.60
CA LEU A 7 13.21 43.46 4.16
C LEU A 7 12.92 42.43 5.25
N SER A 8 11.79 42.60 5.93
CA SER A 8 11.16 41.53 6.71
C SER A 8 10.63 40.47 5.74
N ILE A 9 11.34 39.35 5.62
CA ILE A 9 11.04 38.23 4.70
C ILE A 9 10.03 37.23 5.30
N PHE A 10 9.53 37.44 6.51
CA PHE A 10 8.45 36.60 7.04
C PHE A 10 7.09 37.13 6.57
N LYS A 11 6.79 36.94 5.28
CA LYS A 11 5.41 36.74 4.86
C LYS A 11 4.98 35.41 5.47
N SER A 12 4.20 35.52 6.55
CA SER A 12 3.30 34.48 7.04
C SER A 12 2.38 34.03 5.90
N GLY A 13 2.86 33.06 5.13
CA GLY A 13 2.14 32.40 4.06
C GLY A 13 1.47 31.17 4.60
N SER A 14 0.16 31.10 4.40
CA SER A 14 -0.70 29.91 4.42
C SER A 14 -0.69 29.07 5.71
N ASN A 15 -1.60 29.43 6.62
CA ASN A 15 -2.50 28.41 7.19
C ASN A 15 -3.28 27.76 6.03
N GLU A 16 -2.63 26.91 5.24
CA GLU A 16 -3.35 25.76 4.70
C GLU A 16 -3.58 24.89 5.92
N SER A 17 -4.84 24.78 6.35
CA SER A 17 -5.22 23.75 7.31
C SER A 17 -4.59 22.45 6.83
N GLU A 18 -3.71 21.83 7.61
CA GLU A 18 -3.24 20.46 7.35
C GLU A 18 -4.49 19.60 7.26
N GLN A 19 -4.96 19.41 6.03
CA GLN A 19 -6.08 18.54 5.75
C GLN A 19 -5.56 17.17 6.11
N GLN A 20 -6.07 16.62 7.21
CA GLN A 20 -5.61 15.35 7.76
C GLN A 20 -5.67 14.31 6.63
N LYS A 21 -4.51 13.79 6.23
CA LYS A 21 -4.41 12.86 5.10
C LYS A 21 -5.27 11.64 5.40
N LYS A 22 -6.34 11.46 4.63
CA LYS A 22 -7.22 10.30 4.77
C LYS A 22 -6.52 9.09 4.17
N ILE A 23 -6.20 8.12 5.01
CA ILE A 23 -5.54 6.87 4.62
C ILE A 23 -6.58 5.75 4.61
N MET A 24 -6.51 4.91 3.57
CA MET A 24 -7.32 3.71 3.47
C MET A 24 -6.40 2.50 3.35
N ILE A 25 -6.77 1.41 4.00
CA ILE A 25 -6.03 0.14 3.99
C ILE A 25 -6.91 -0.93 3.37
N VAL A 26 -6.34 -1.65 2.41
CA VAL A 26 -6.93 -2.85 1.81
C VAL A 26 -5.91 -3.98 1.91
N GLU A 27 -6.38 -5.15 2.33
CA GLU A 27 -5.57 -6.36 2.43
C GLU A 27 -5.90 -7.26 1.21
N LEU A 28 -4.92 -7.59 0.37
CA LEU A 28 -5.11 -8.52 -0.74
C LEU A 28 -4.60 -9.89 -0.33
N TYR A 29 -5.39 -10.91 -0.63
CA TYR A 29 -5.07 -12.29 -0.30
C TYR A 29 -5.19 -13.16 -1.55
N SER A 30 -4.17 -13.98 -1.81
CA SER A 30 -4.13 -14.97 -2.89
C SER A 30 -3.07 -16.02 -2.62
N PHE A 31 -3.37 -17.29 -2.90
CA PHE A 31 -2.40 -18.36 -2.77
C PHE A 31 -1.46 -18.42 -4.00
N PHE A 32 -0.15 -18.55 -3.76
CA PHE A 32 0.85 -18.70 -4.83
C PHE A 32 1.02 -20.15 -5.32
N ASP A 33 0.76 -21.16 -4.47
CA ASP A 33 0.84 -22.57 -4.84
C ASP A 33 -0.14 -23.40 -3.98
N GLU A 34 -0.97 -24.23 -4.61
CA GLU A 34 -1.96 -25.10 -3.94
C GLU A 34 -1.32 -26.18 -3.04
N LYS A 35 0.01 -26.28 -3.02
CA LYS A 35 0.76 -27.37 -2.38
C LYS A 35 1.42 -27.01 -1.04
N ASP A 36 1.45 -25.74 -0.65
CA ASP A 36 2.10 -25.32 0.60
C ASP A 36 1.10 -24.68 1.59
N ASN A 37 0.61 -25.51 2.52
CA ASN A 37 -0.30 -25.05 3.58
C ASN A 37 0.37 -24.10 4.58
N GLU A 38 1.70 -24.11 4.70
CA GLU A 38 2.42 -23.21 5.60
C GLU A 38 2.43 -21.79 5.03
N ASP A 39 2.69 -21.64 3.73
CA ASP A 39 2.64 -20.35 3.05
C ASP A 39 1.24 -19.72 3.10
N TYR A 40 0.19 -20.52 2.87
CA TYR A 40 -1.21 -20.08 3.01
C TYR A 40 -1.51 -19.52 4.42
N SER A 41 -1.05 -20.22 5.46
CA SER A 41 -1.29 -19.79 6.85
C SER A 41 -0.47 -18.55 7.21
N HIS A 42 0.77 -18.48 6.73
CA HIS A 42 1.65 -17.32 6.94
C HIS A 42 1.12 -16.06 6.26
N GLU A 43 0.53 -16.17 5.07
CA GLU A 43 -0.11 -15.05 4.38
C GLU A 43 -1.27 -14.49 5.21
N ILE A 44 -2.19 -15.35 5.65
CA ILE A 44 -3.33 -14.94 6.48
C ILE A 44 -2.85 -14.26 7.77
N ILE A 45 -1.93 -14.90 8.48
CA ILE A 45 -1.44 -14.40 9.77
C ILE A 45 -0.68 -13.09 9.60
N GLY A 46 0.23 -13.01 8.62
CA GLY A 46 1.10 -11.86 8.38
C GLY A 46 0.32 -10.62 7.94
N ASN A 47 -0.58 -10.77 6.96
CA ASN A 47 -1.42 -9.67 6.52
C ASN A 47 -2.34 -9.20 7.65
N LEU A 48 -2.94 -10.11 8.43
CA LEU A 48 -3.78 -9.74 9.57
C LEU A 48 -2.99 -8.97 10.64
N ASP A 49 -1.82 -9.47 11.03
CA ASP A 49 -0.99 -8.81 12.06
C ASP A 49 -0.64 -7.38 11.65
N ILE A 50 -0.31 -7.15 10.37
CA ILE A 50 -0.05 -5.82 9.84
C ILE A 50 -1.34 -4.99 9.76
N GLY A 51 -2.38 -5.56 9.15
CA GLY A 51 -3.63 -4.90 8.82
C GLY A 51 -4.40 -4.42 10.04
N ILE A 52 -4.46 -5.22 11.10
CA ILE A 52 -5.08 -4.84 12.37
C ILE A 52 -4.37 -3.61 12.96
N HIS A 53 -3.04 -3.62 13.03
CA HIS A 53 -2.27 -2.53 13.61
C HIS A 53 -2.40 -1.24 12.78
N LEU A 54 -2.26 -1.32 11.46
CA LEU A 54 -2.38 -0.14 10.61
C LEU A 54 -3.81 0.43 10.60
N ARG A 55 -4.85 -0.43 10.58
CA ARG A 55 -6.24 0.06 10.64
C ARG A 55 -6.56 0.76 11.94
N ASN A 56 -6.09 0.23 13.07
CA ASN A 56 -6.22 0.89 14.37
C ASN A 56 -5.49 2.23 14.39
N LEU A 57 -4.27 2.30 13.83
CA LEU A 57 -3.47 3.53 13.77
C LEU A 57 -4.16 4.65 12.99
N TYR A 58 -4.81 4.33 11.87
CA TYR A 58 -5.49 5.32 11.02
C TYR A 58 -6.99 5.45 11.30
N GLY A 59 -7.50 4.76 12.33
CA GLY A 59 -8.91 4.82 12.73
C GLY A 59 -9.88 4.27 11.68
N GLN A 60 -9.43 3.34 10.82
CA GLN A 60 -10.29 2.66 9.85
C GLN A 60 -11.05 1.52 10.55
N THR A 61 -12.38 1.62 10.59
CA THR A 61 -13.23 0.59 11.21
C THR A 61 -13.46 -0.61 10.29
N GLU A 62 -13.46 -0.38 8.98
CA GLU A 62 -13.75 -1.39 7.97
C GLU A 62 -12.55 -2.33 7.77
N HIS A 63 -12.82 -3.64 7.74
CA HIS A 63 -11.84 -4.64 7.32
C HIS A 63 -12.01 -4.93 5.82
N LEU A 64 -11.40 -4.12 4.98
CA LEU A 64 -11.50 -4.24 3.53
C LEU A 64 -10.48 -5.28 3.05
N ILE A 65 -10.97 -6.35 2.43
CA ILE A 65 -10.13 -7.41 1.87
C ILE A 65 -10.49 -7.66 0.41
N TYR A 66 -9.55 -8.16 -0.38
CA TYR A 66 -9.83 -8.73 -1.69
C TYR A 66 -9.29 -10.15 -1.74
N SER A 67 -10.17 -11.12 -1.94
CA SER A 67 -9.81 -12.51 -2.17
C SER A 67 -10.81 -13.16 -3.12
N LEU A 68 -10.31 -13.83 -4.15
CA LEU A 68 -11.14 -14.66 -5.04
C LEU A 68 -11.50 -16.01 -4.40
N ASP A 69 -10.73 -16.44 -3.39
CA ASP A 69 -10.97 -17.70 -2.67
C ASP A 69 -11.90 -17.49 -1.47
N LYS A 70 -13.07 -18.13 -1.53
CA LYS A 70 -14.08 -18.07 -0.47
C LYS A 70 -13.66 -18.82 0.79
N ASP A 71 -12.84 -19.86 0.67
CA ASP A 71 -12.35 -20.60 1.82
C ASP A 71 -11.32 -19.75 2.59
N MET A 72 -10.47 -19.00 1.88
CA MET A 72 -9.57 -18.02 2.49
C MET A 72 -10.32 -16.91 3.25
N VAL A 73 -11.43 -16.39 2.73
CA VAL A 73 -12.28 -15.43 3.46
C VAL A 73 -12.81 -16.02 4.77
N LYS A 74 -13.20 -17.30 4.74
CA LYS A 74 -13.66 -18.01 5.93
C LYS A 74 -12.53 -18.21 6.94
N ASP A 75 -11.34 -18.57 6.48
CA ASP A 75 -10.18 -18.80 7.35
C ASP A 75 -9.67 -17.51 7.98
N ILE A 76 -9.70 -16.38 7.25
CA ILE A 76 -9.47 -15.03 7.79
C ILE A 76 -10.45 -14.75 8.93
N LYS A 77 -11.75 -15.05 8.74
CA LYS A 77 -12.78 -14.84 9.75
C LYS A 77 -12.57 -15.73 10.98
N ASP A 78 -12.19 -16.99 10.77
CA ASP A 78 -11.89 -17.93 11.85
C ASP A 78 -10.66 -17.48 12.65
N GLU A 79 -9.63 -16.96 11.99
CA GLU A 79 -8.44 -16.43 12.65
C GLU A 79 -8.75 -15.17 13.49
N LEU A 80 -9.55 -14.23 12.97
CA LEU A 80 -10.05 -13.08 13.74
C LEU A 80 -10.83 -13.52 14.99
N ASN A 81 -11.68 -14.55 14.85
CA ASN A 81 -12.44 -15.11 15.97
C ASN A 81 -11.54 -15.73 17.04
N LYS A 82 -10.51 -16.50 16.64
CA LYS A 82 -9.51 -17.07 17.58
C LYS A 82 -8.83 -15.97 18.39
N ARG A 83 -8.52 -14.84 17.75
CA ARG A 83 -7.89 -13.65 18.36
C ARG A 83 -8.88 -12.76 19.13
N ARG A 84 -10.18 -13.09 19.12
CA ARG A 84 -11.27 -12.31 19.74
C ARG A 84 -11.38 -10.89 19.21
N ILE A 85 -11.07 -10.70 17.93
CA ILE A 85 -11.16 -9.40 17.26
C ILE A 85 -12.55 -9.27 16.65
N SER A 86 -13.28 -8.24 17.08
CA SER A 86 -14.62 -7.93 16.58
C SER A 86 -14.57 -7.16 15.26
N ALA A 87 -13.95 -7.75 14.23
CA ALA A 87 -13.95 -7.24 12.86
C ALA A 87 -14.54 -8.31 11.93
N ASN A 88 -15.39 -7.90 11.00
CA ASN A 88 -15.88 -8.79 9.95
C ASN A 88 -15.22 -8.38 8.62
N PRO A 89 -14.51 -9.29 7.93
CA PRO A 89 -13.95 -8.97 6.62
C PRO A 89 -15.06 -8.63 5.62
N ILE A 90 -14.82 -7.59 4.83
CA ILE A 90 -15.66 -7.10 3.74
C ILE A 90 -14.90 -7.42 2.45
N ASN A 91 -15.35 -8.43 1.72
CA ASN A 91 -14.67 -8.87 0.51
C ASN A 91 -15.09 -8.04 -0.70
N LEU A 92 -14.13 -7.36 -1.31
CA LEU A 92 -14.34 -6.43 -2.42
C LEU A 92 -14.65 -7.10 -3.76
N THR A 93 -14.67 -8.43 -3.82
CA THR A 93 -15.15 -9.18 -4.99
C THR A 93 -16.68 -9.22 -5.09
N GLU A 94 -17.38 -8.85 -4.01
CA GLU A 94 -18.85 -8.82 -3.97
C GLU A 94 -19.35 -7.41 -4.33
N THR A 95 -20.33 -7.30 -5.23
CA THR A 95 -20.73 -6.01 -5.82
C THR A 95 -21.17 -4.96 -4.80
N PRO A 96 -22.04 -5.26 -3.80
CA PRO A 96 -22.45 -4.25 -2.81
C PRO A 96 -21.27 -3.70 -1.98
N GLU A 97 -20.32 -4.57 -1.65
CA GLU A 97 -19.11 -4.26 -0.90
C GLU A 97 -18.14 -3.40 -1.72
N LEU A 98 -18.02 -3.69 -3.02
CA LEU A 98 -17.23 -2.90 -3.96
C LEU A 98 -17.80 -1.49 -4.14
N GLU A 99 -19.12 -1.35 -4.32
CA GLU A 99 -19.79 -0.04 -4.41
C GLU A 99 -19.59 0.79 -3.13
N MET A 100 -19.65 0.14 -1.96
CA MET A 100 -19.34 0.79 -0.67
C MET A 100 -17.89 1.28 -0.64
N PHE A 101 -16.95 0.43 -1.03
CA PHE A 101 -15.52 0.78 -1.09
C PHE A 101 -15.26 1.97 -2.02
N GLN A 102 -15.81 1.95 -3.23
CA GLN A 102 -15.67 3.05 -4.20
C GLN A 102 -16.20 4.38 -3.65
N SER A 103 -17.27 4.33 -2.85
CA SER A 103 -17.80 5.51 -2.14
C SER A 103 -16.82 6.01 -1.07
N LEU A 104 -16.26 5.10 -0.28
CA LEU A 104 -15.29 5.43 0.78
C LEU A 104 -13.98 5.98 0.21
N LEU A 105 -13.58 5.56 -0.99
CA LEU A 105 -12.36 5.98 -1.67
C LEU A 105 -12.37 7.48 -2.04
N ASN A 106 -13.55 8.10 -2.10
CA ASN A 106 -13.66 9.55 -2.26
C ASN A 106 -12.93 10.31 -1.14
N GLY A 107 -12.03 11.19 -1.55
CA GLY A 107 -11.24 12.03 -0.64
C GLY A 107 -10.14 11.27 0.11
N VAL A 108 -9.86 10.01 -0.24
CA VAL A 108 -8.66 9.31 0.22
C VAL A 108 -7.43 9.94 -0.43
N ASP A 109 -6.42 10.21 0.38
CA ASP A 109 -5.12 10.74 -0.04
C ASP A 109 -4.15 9.61 -0.36
N THR A 110 -4.14 8.59 0.51
CA THR A 110 -3.23 7.44 0.42
C THR A 110 -4.01 6.14 0.53
N LEU A 111 -3.82 5.23 -0.44
CA LEU A 111 -4.26 3.84 -0.35
C LEU A 111 -3.04 2.99 0.01
N ILE A 112 -3.12 2.25 1.11
CA ILE A 112 -2.12 1.27 1.53
C ILE A 112 -2.66 -0.12 1.13
N ILE A 113 -1.90 -0.83 0.32
CA ILE A 113 -2.15 -2.23 0.00
C ILE A 113 -1.22 -3.09 0.85
N ILE A 114 -1.80 -3.99 1.65
CA ILE A 114 -1.07 -5.03 2.38
C ILE A 114 -1.26 -6.33 1.62
N ALA A 115 -0.15 -6.94 1.22
CA ALA A 115 -0.17 -8.16 0.43
C ALA A 115 1.19 -8.85 0.51
N GLN A 116 1.21 -10.17 0.29
CA GLN A 116 2.45 -10.89 0.07
C GLN A 116 3.10 -10.46 -1.26
N GLY A 117 4.39 -10.17 -1.21
CA GLY A 117 5.20 -9.92 -2.40
C GLY A 117 6.02 -11.16 -2.76
N ASN A 118 6.11 -11.48 -4.05
CA ASN A 118 7.05 -12.46 -4.58
C ASN A 118 8.06 -11.72 -5.45
N LEU A 119 9.29 -11.55 -4.93
CA LEU A 119 10.34 -10.80 -5.63
C LEU A 119 10.86 -11.55 -6.86
N ASP A 120 10.96 -12.87 -6.79
CA ASP A 120 11.51 -13.70 -7.88
C ASP A 120 10.61 -13.67 -9.11
N GLU A 121 9.30 -13.73 -8.90
CA GLU A 121 8.30 -13.61 -9.97
C GLU A 121 7.82 -12.16 -10.21
N GLN A 122 8.25 -11.22 -9.36
CA GLN A 122 7.80 -9.82 -9.34
C GLN A 122 6.27 -9.67 -9.30
N LYS A 123 5.61 -10.38 -8.38
CA LYS A 123 4.16 -10.39 -8.18
C LYS A 123 3.73 -9.85 -6.82
N ILE A 124 2.48 -9.39 -6.72
CA ILE A 124 1.82 -8.95 -5.47
C ILE A 124 0.51 -9.74 -5.32
N ALA A 125 0.38 -10.51 -4.23
CA ALA A 125 -0.75 -11.44 -4.03
C ALA A 125 -1.00 -12.31 -5.28
N ASP A 126 0.07 -12.93 -5.79
CA ASP A 126 0.11 -13.70 -7.04
C ASP A 126 -0.32 -12.98 -8.34
N LEU A 127 -0.61 -11.68 -8.26
CA LEU A 127 -0.90 -10.87 -9.43
C LEU A 127 0.40 -10.33 -10.03
N ASP A 128 0.57 -10.56 -11.32
CA ASP A 128 1.57 -9.85 -12.11
C ASP A 128 1.19 -8.36 -12.26
N ALA A 129 2.10 -7.59 -12.86
CA ALA A 129 1.91 -6.15 -13.03
C ALA A 129 0.60 -5.81 -13.76
N GLU A 130 0.28 -6.52 -14.84
CA GLU A 130 -0.88 -6.26 -15.68
C GLU A 130 -2.18 -6.51 -14.90
N SER A 131 -2.27 -7.66 -14.26
CA SER A 131 -3.43 -8.06 -13.45
C SER A 131 -3.63 -7.15 -12.23
N PHE A 132 -2.54 -6.74 -11.58
CA PHE A 132 -2.61 -5.78 -10.47
C PHE A 132 -3.05 -4.38 -10.93
N ILE A 133 -2.61 -3.94 -12.11
CA ILE A 133 -3.06 -2.68 -12.72
C ILE A 133 -4.55 -2.76 -13.06
N GLU A 134 -5.01 -3.86 -13.65
CA GLU A 134 -6.42 -4.10 -13.97
C GLU A 134 -7.30 -4.05 -12.71
N LEU A 135 -6.91 -4.78 -11.66
CA LEU A 135 -7.57 -4.74 -10.35
C LEU A 135 -7.74 -3.30 -9.84
N LEU A 136 -6.68 -2.49 -9.86
CA LEU A 136 -6.77 -1.12 -9.36
C LEU A 136 -7.59 -0.21 -10.28
N ARG A 137 -7.42 -0.32 -11.60
CA ARG A 137 -8.05 0.60 -12.57
C ARG A 137 -9.52 0.28 -12.81
N GLU A 138 -9.82 -1.00 -12.98
CA GLU A 138 -11.11 -1.49 -13.47
C GLU A 138 -11.98 -1.91 -12.29
N ASP A 139 -11.53 -2.87 -11.48
CA ASP A 139 -12.35 -3.36 -10.37
C ASP A 139 -12.52 -2.29 -9.29
N PHE A 140 -11.42 -1.70 -8.83
CA PHE A 140 -11.46 -0.62 -7.84
C PHE A 140 -11.86 0.74 -8.43
N GLU A 141 -12.07 0.82 -9.75
CA GLU A 141 -12.45 2.02 -10.49
C GLU A 141 -11.59 3.26 -10.15
N MET A 142 -10.26 3.06 -10.05
CA MET A 142 -9.32 4.14 -9.70
C MET A 142 -8.94 5.04 -10.88
N GLY A 143 -9.39 4.72 -12.10
CA GLY A 143 -8.99 5.33 -13.38
C GLY A 143 -8.80 6.85 -13.37
N ASP A 144 -9.71 7.58 -12.71
CA ASP A 144 -9.78 9.04 -12.66
C ASP A 144 -9.69 9.62 -11.22
N ARG A 145 -9.34 8.81 -10.23
CA ARG A 145 -9.37 9.21 -8.81
C ARG A 145 -8.22 10.14 -8.41
N ASN A 146 -7.12 10.15 -9.17
CA ASN A 146 -5.93 10.99 -8.96
C ASN A 146 -5.41 10.96 -7.50
N LEU A 147 -5.28 9.75 -6.96
CA LEU A 147 -4.78 9.46 -5.62
C LEU A 147 -3.36 10.01 -5.46
N ASN A 148 -3.07 10.66 -4.32
CA ASN A 148 -1.75 11.24 -4.11
C ASN A 148 -0.69 10.16 -3.89
N CYS A 149 -1.04 9.06 -3.24
CA CYS A 149 -0.10 7.99 -2.93
C CYS A 149 -0.76 6.60 -2.95
N LEU A 150 -0.15 5.67 -3.68
CA LEU A 150 -0.34 4.23 -3.50
C LEU A 150 0.86 3.69 -2.73
N GLU A 151 0.65 3.16 -1.54
CA GLU A 151 1.71 2.55 -0.72
C GLU A 151 1.56 1.02 -0.75
N LEU A 152 2.55 0.35 -1.31
CA LEU A 152 2.63 -1.11 -1.38
C LEU A 152 3.39 -1.60 -0.15
N PHE A 153 2.66 -2.02 0.88
CA PHE A 153 3.20 -2.59 2.10
C PHE A 153 3.50 -4.08 1.90
N CYS A 154 4.35 -4.35 0.91
CA CYS A 154 4.77 -5.68 0.48
C CYS A 154 6.30 -5.79 0.67
N CYS A 155 6.75 -6.83 1.37
CA CYS A 155 8.16 -7.03 1.68
C CYS A 155 9.04 -7.04 0.43
N LYS A 156 10.16 -6.32 0.48
CA LYS A 156 11.23 -6.30 -0.55
C LYS A 156 10.82 -5.86 -1.97
N MET A 157 9.57 -5.43 -2.20
CA MET A 157 9.07 -5.10 -3.55
C MET A 157 9.67 -3.83 -4.17
N ALA A 158 10.40 -3.00 -3.42
CA ALA A 158 11.22 -1.94 -4.04
C ALA A 158 12.32 -2.51 -4.97
N ASN A 159 12.71 -3.77 -4.77
CA ASN A 159 13.71 -4.44 -5.59
C ASN A 159 13.12 -5.03 -6.89
N ALA A 160 11.79 -5.07 -7.05
CA ALA A 160 11.11 -5.57 -8.24
C ALA A 160 11.02 -4.49 -9.33
N HIS A 161 12.11 -4.30 -10.08
CA HIS A 161 12.25 -3.18 -11.01
C HIS A 161 11.19 -3.18 -12.13
N ASP A 162 10.95 -4.32 -12.78
CA ASP A 162 10.06 -4.41 -13.95
C ASP A 162 8.59 -4.22 -13.55
N LEU A 163 8.19 -4.78 -12.40
CA LEU A 163 6.90 -4.52 -11.79
C LEU A 163 6.73 -3.02 -11.55
N ARG A 164 7.67 -2.36 -10.87
CA ARG A 164 7.55 -0.93 -10.54
C ARG A 164 7.45 -0.05 -11.79
N GLU A 165 8.27 -0.30 -12.82
CA GLU A 165 8.17 0.44 -14.08
C GLU A 165 6.81 0.22 -14.78
N SER A 166 6.30 -1.02 -14.75
CA SER A 166 4.97 -1.34 -15.29
C SER A 166 3.87 -0.61 -14.51
N LEU A 167 3.92 -0.61 -13.18
CA LEU A 167 2.95 0.10 -12.33
C LEU A 167 2.96 1.61 -12.59
N LYS A 168 4.14 2.23 -12.74
CA LYS A 168 4.25 3.66 -13.11
C LYS A 168 3.57 3.92 -14.46
N SER A 169 3.84 3.07 -15.46
CA SER A 169 3.24 3.23 -16.79
C SER A 169 1.74 2.91 -16.83
N GLY A 170 1.26 2.02 -15.96
CA GLY A 170 -0.14 1.60 -15.93
C GLY A 170 -1.03 2.54 -15.12
N LEU A 171 -0.50 3.12 -14.05
CA LEU A 171 -1.29 3.87 -13.06
C LEU A 171 -1.15 5.39 -13.17
N TYR A 172 -0.52 5.93 -14.22
CA TYR A 172 -0.27 7.38 -14.38
C TYR A 172 -1.50 8.29 -14.37
N SER A 173 -2.67 7.76 -14.70
CA SER A 173 -3.93 8.52 -14.61
C SER A 173 -4.56 8.43 -13.22
N CYS A 174 -4.14 7.46 -12.42
CA CYS A 174 -4.80 7.05 -11.18
C CYS A 174 -4.05 7.52 -9.93
N VAL A 175 -2.71 7.48 -9.95
CA VAL A 175 -1.86 7.71 -8.78
C VAL A 175 -0.70 8.65 -9.12
N LYS A 176 -0.28 9.50 -8.18
CA LYS A 176 0.87 10.41 -8.36
C LYS A 176 2.19 9.81 -7.89
N ASN A 177 2.17 9.06 -6.81
CA ASN A 177 3.35 8.42 -6.22
C ASN A 177 3.03 6.97 -5.89
N ILE A 178 3.99 6.10 -6.11
CA ILE A 178 3.98 4.72 -5.63
C ILE A 178 5.11 4.60 -4.60
N ILE A 179 4.79 4.13 -3.40
CA ILE A 179 5.76 3.85 -2.34
C ILE A 179 5.90 2.34 -2.22
N SER A 180 7.14 1.86 -2.22
CA SER A 180 7.50 0.46 -1.98
C SER A 180 8.71 0.36 -1.06
N TYR A 181 9.00 -0.82 -0.53
CA TYR A 181 10.05 -1.02 0.49
C TYR A 181 11.05 -2.12 0.08
N PRO A 182 12.36 -1.97 0.33
CA PRO A 182 13.39 -2.94 -0.04
C PRO A 182 13.64 -4.00 1.07
N THR A 183 12.91 -3.91 2.18
CA THR A 183 13.14 -4.62 3.44
C THR A 183 11.92 -5.47 3.81
N LEU A 184 12.07 -6.35 4.80
CA LEU A 184 10.92 -6.99 5.44
C LEU A 184 10.13 -5.97 6.27
N LEU A 185 8.82 -6.19 6.33
CA LEU A 185 7.87 -5.26 6.91
C LEU A 185 7.02 -5.95 7.98
N ALA A 186 6.76 -5.22 9.05
CA ALA A 186 5.76 -5.57 10.06
C ALA A 186 5.06 -4.29 10.56
N ALA A 187 4.06 -4.42 11.42
CA ALA A 187 3.45 -3.29 12.10
C ALA A 187 3.17 -3.63 13.57
N ASN A 188 3.10 -2.59 14.41
CA ASN A 188 2.71 -2.68 15.80
C ASN A 188 1.91 -1.43 16.22
N GLU A 189 1.58 -1.35 17.51
CA GLU A 189 0.87 -0.21 18.14
C GLU A 189 1.50 1.18 17.86
N LYS A 190 2.80 1.24 17.52
CA LYS A 190 3.54 2.48 17.25
C LYS A 190 3.66 2.80 15.76
N GLY A 191 3.17 1.92 14.88
CA GLY A 191 3.23 2.09 13.43
C GLY A 191 4.03 1.00 12.73
N ARG A 192 4.61 1.33 11.59
CA ARG A 192 5.39 0.40 10.77
C ARG A 192 6.68 0.01 11.46
N VAL A 193 7.13 -1.20 11.18
CA VAL A 193 8.40 -1.77 11.58
C VAL A 193 9.12 -2.23 10.33
N PHE A 194 10.38 -1.84 10.20
CA PHE A 194 11.27 -2.20 9.09
C PHE A 194 12.33 -3.16 9.62
N ILE A 195 12.58 -4.26 8.91
CA ILE A 195 13.42 -5.36 9.40
C ILE A 195 14.54 -5.63 8.38
N GLU A 196 15.75 -5.21 8.72
CA GLU A 196 16.95 -5.62 7.97
C GLU A 196 17.39 -6.98 8.47
N GLU A 197 17.27 -7.99 7.61
CA GLU A 197 17.75 -9.34 7.89
C GLU A 197 19.27 -9.34 8.02
N ALA A 198 19.78 -10.06 9.02
CA ALA A 198 21.20 -10.37 9.09
C ALA A 198 21.60 -11.32 7.95
N ASP A 199 22.86 -11.25 7.51
CA ASP A 199 23.39 -12.27 6.59
C ASP A 199 23.35 -13.62 7.30
N GLU A 200 22.77 -14.64 6.66
CA GLU A 200 22.66 -16.01 7.18
C GLU A 200 24.02 -16.60 7.61
N ASN A 201 25.12 -16.06 7.08
CA ASN A 201 26.49 -16.47 7.39
C ASN A 201 27.18 -15.60 8.47
N SER A 202 26.44 -14.70 9.11
CA SER A 202 26.93 -13.80 10.15
C SER A 202 26.38 -14.17 11.53
N ASP A 203 27.14 -13.85 12.59
CA ASP A 203 26.65 -13.94 13.98
C ASP A 203 25.73 -12.75 14.35
N GLU A 204 25.36 -11.92 13.37
CA GLU A 204 24.49 -10.78 13.61
C GLU A 204 23.03 -11.22 13.71
N THR A 205 22.24 -10.44 14.46
CA THR A 205 20.79 -10.61 14.55
C THR A 205 20.09 -9.58 13.68
N ASP A 206 18.88 -9.90 13.22
CA ASP A 206 18.02 -8.96 12.50
C ASP A 206 17.88 -7.63 13.24
N ARG A 207 17.86 -6.54 12.46
CA ARG A 207 17.75 -5.18 12.98
C ARG A 207 16.37 -4.62 12.71
N PHE A 208 15.72 -4.16 13.77
CA PHE A 208 14.35 -3.66 13.76
C PHE A 208 14.34 -2.14 13.91
N TYR A 209 13.70 -1.45 12.97
CA TYR A 209 13.59 0.00 12.96
C TYR A 209 12.12 0.44 13.01
N SER A 210 11.84 1.53 13.70
CA SER A 210 10.49 2.08 13.86
C SER A 210 10.09 3.05 12.74
N GLU A 211 8.81 3.43 12.72
CA GLU A 211 8.18 4.39 11.78
C GLU A 211 8.98 5.70 11.57
N ASP A 212 9.69 6.20 12.59
CA ASP A 212 10.53 7.41 12.47
C ASP A 212 11.67 7.26 11.47
N LYS A 213 12.03 6.02 11.12
CA LYS A 213 13.01 5.66 10.10
C LYS A 213 12.40 5.37 8.73
N LYS A 214 11.09 5.55 8.54
CA LYS A 214 10.40 5.24 7.26
C LYS A 214 11.10 5.82 6.03
N GLN A 215 11.63 7.03 6.12
CA GLN A 215 12.31 7.70 5.01
C GLN A 215 13.55 6.94 4.52
N ASP A 216 14.21 6.19 5.41
CA ASP A 216 15.41 5.42 5.11
C ASP A 216 15.08 4.11 4.35
N PHE A 217 13.82 3.67 4.43
CA PHE A 217 13.37 2.38 3.89
C PHE A 217 12.40 2.50 2.71
N GLN A 218 12.06 3.70 2.24
CA GLN A 218 11.09 3.85 1.15
C GLN A 218 11.76 4.14 -0.19
N GLN A 219 11.26 3.46 -1.22
CA GLN A 219 11.46 3.82 -2.61
C GLN A 219 10.19 4.54 -3.09
N ILE A 220 10.34 5.80 -3.50
CA ILE A 220 9.24 6.62 -4.03
C ILE A 220 9.39 6.74 -5.54
N ASP A 221 8.44 6.16 -6.26
CA ASP A 221 8.34 6.30 -7.70
C ASP A 221 7.29 7.37 -8.04
N GLN A 222 7.76 8.50 -8.56
CA GLN A 222 6.87 9.53 -9.10
C GLN A 222 6.30 9.05 -10.42
N VAL A 223 4.98 9.11 -10.53
CA VAL A 223 4.26 8.71 -11.73
C VAL A 223 3.98 9.95 -12.56
N ILE A 224 4.63 10.02 -13.72
CA ILE A 224 4.56 11.19 -14.60
C ILE A 224 3.56 10.88 -15.71
N CYS A 225 2.52 11.70 -15.81
CA CYS A 225 1.58 11.64 -16.91
C CYS A 225 2.32 11.98 -18.21
N PRO A 226 2.31 11.10 -19.24
CA PRO A 226 2.93 11.42 -20.51
C PRO A 226 2.30 12.70 -21.06
N GLU A 227 3.13 13.71 -21.37
CA GLU A 227 2.61 14.93 -21.99
C GLU A 227 1.83 14.54 -23.25
N LYS A 228 0.55 14.94 -23.33
CA LYS A 228 -0.22 14.83 -24.57
C LYS A 228 0.57 15.58 -25.63
N LYS A 229 1.24 14.85 -26.54
CA LYS A 229 1.82 15.44 -27.75
C LYS A 229 0.70 16.22 -28.39
N SER A 230 0.82 17.54 -28.38
CA SER A 230 -0.05 18.42 -29.14
C SER A 230 0.08 17.99 -30.60
N GLU A 231 -0.94 17.31 -31.09
CA GLU A 231 -1.09 17.08 -32.52
C GLU A 231 -1.19 18.47 -33.16
N ASN A 232 -0.06 18.95 -33.66
CA ASN A 232 -0.03 20.06 -34.60
C ASN A 232 -0.82 19.60 -35.82
N LYS A 233 -2.11 19.96 -35.87
CA LYS A 233 -2.89 19.95 -37.09
C LYS A 233 -2.19 20.91 -38.06
N VAL A 234 -1.53 20.32 -39.06
CA VAL A 234 -1.13 21.01 -40.30
C VAL A 234 -2.30 20.98 -41.25
#